data_AF-A0A8J2KJ37-F1
#
_entry.id   AF-A0A8J2KJ37-F1
#
_cell.length_a   1.000
_cell.length_b   1.000
_cell.length_c   1.000
_cell.angle_alpha   90.00
_cell.angle_beta   90.00
_cell.angle_gamma   90.00
#
_symmetry.space_group_name_H-M   'P 1'
#
loop_
_entity.id
_entity.type
_entity.pdbx_description
1 polymer ?
#
loop_
_entity_poly.entity_id
_entity_poly.type
_entity_poly.pdbx_seq_one_letter_code
_entity_poly.pdbx_strand_id
1 'polypeptide(L)'
;MSKIKDNQVILNLELQLRDSLVKLEIPVELPFEETKIPEFTQLIITSFDLPIIVEDDIAKKLSEFVEKENLNYLTKIWKIDEDNVDQNIKVWEQSFRDETLQYNPPEVVGDDEVFAEAYHSLVHSPMLGTLLRKESALNSTIREMHR
;
A
#
# COMPACT_ATOMS: atom_id res chain seq x y z
N MET A 1 -10.35 -17.13 16.79
CA MET A 1 -9.26 -16.16 16.53
C MET A 1 -9.61 -14.83 17.19
N SER A 2 -9.29 -14.69 18.48
CA SER A 2 -9.56 -13.49 19.27
C SER A 2 -8.30 -13.21 20.07
N LYS A 3 -7.62 -12.09 19.78
CA LYS A 3 -6.56 -11.47 20.61
C LYS A 3 -6.00 -10.24 19.89
N ILE A 4 -6.80 -9.17 19.83
CA ILE A 4 -6.30 -7.79 19.77
C ILE A 4 -7.28 -6.95 20.61
N LYS A 5 -7.24 -7.16 21.91
CA LYS A 5 -7.86 -6.27 22.90
C LYS A 5 -6.73 -5.89 23.82
N ASP A 6 -6.00 -4.84 23.46
CA ASP A 6 -5.15 -4.01 24.33
C ASP A 6 -4.50 -2.93 23.43
N ASN A 7 -5.34 -2.11 22.78
CA ASN A 7 -4.91 -0.96 21.97
C ASN A 7 -5.30 0.37 22.64
N GLN A 8 -5.45 0.33 23.97
CA GLN A 8 -5.79 1.48 24.79
C GLN A 8 -4.51 2.10 25.34
N VAL A 9 -4.24 3.34 24.95
CA VAL A 9 -3.16 4.14 25.51
C VAL A 9 -3.78 5.16 26.46
N ILE A 10 -3.19 5.29 27.66
CA ILE A 10 -3.70 6.21 28.68
C ILE A 10 -3.11 7.60 28.40
N LEU A 11 -3.98 8.53 28.02
CA LEU A 11 -3.70 9.95 28.04
C LEU A 11 -3.56 10.42 29.48
N ASN A 12 -2.38 10.91 29.84
CA ASN A 12 -2.15 11.61 31.10
C ASN A 12 -2.20 13.11 30.83
N LEU A 13 -3.35 13.74 31.11
CA LEU A 13 -3.45 15.20 31.06
C LEU A 13 -3.17 15.79 32.44
N GLU A 14 -2.13 16.60 32.54
CA GLU A 14 -1.92 17.50 33.66
C GLU A 14 -2.42 18.90 33.27
N LEU A 15 -3.48 19.37 33.93
CA LEU A 15 -4.06 20.69 33.74
C LEU A 15 -3.81 21.54 34.98
N GLN A 16 -3.28 22.75 34.80
CA GLN A 16 -3.16 23.76 35.86
C GLN A 16 -4.38 24.66 35.84
N LEU A 17 -5.33 24.44 36.76
CA LEU A 17 -6.33 25.46 37.10
C LEU A 17 -5.74 26.39 38.15
N ARG A 18 -6.28 27.63 38.23
CA ARG A 18 -5.82 28.74 39.09
C ARG A 18 -5.38 28.36 40.51
N ASP A 19 -5.97 27.31 41.11
CA ASP A 19 -5.59 26.79 42.43
C ASP A 19 -5.53 25.24 42.54
N SER A 20 -5.58 24.49 41.43
CA SER A 20 -5.52 23.01 41.48
C SER A 20 -4.90 22.35 40.25
N LEU A 21 -4.11 21.30 40.51
CA LEU A 21 -3.56 20.39 39.51
C LEU A 21 -4.52 19.23 39.32
N VAL A 22 -5.17 19.15 38.16
CA VAL A 22 -6.03 18.01 37.82
C VAL A 22 -5.24 17.08 36.92
N LYS A 23 -5.07 15.82 37.37
CA LYS A 23 -4.52 14.73 36.56
C LYS A 23 -5.68 13.90 36.03
N LEU A 24 -5.85 13.88 34.71
CA LEU A 24 -6.84 13.02 34.06
C LEU A 24 -6.13 11.85 33.38
N GLU A 25 -6.61 10.65 33.66
CA GLU A 25 -6.22 9.42 32.95
C GLU A 25 -7.38 9.02 32.05
N ILE A 26 -7.22 9.18 30.73
CA ILE A 26 -8.26 8.87 29.76
C ILE A 26 -7.78 7.75 28.84
N PRO A 27 -8.46 6.59 28.79
CA PRO A 27 -8.11 5.54 27.85
C PRO A 27 -8.52 5.95 26.43
N VAL A 28 -7.54 6.02 25.52
CA VAL A 28 -7.75 6.30 24.09
C VAL A 28 -7.45 5.06 23.28
N GLU A 29 -8.40 4.67 22.44
CA GLU A 29 -8.20 3.59 21.46
C GLU A 29 -7.47 4.11 20.23
N LEU A 30 -6.34 3.48 19.90
CA LEU A 30 -5.58 3.76 18.68
C LEU A 30 -5.95 2.76 17.56
N PRO A 31 -5.89 3.15 16.27
CA PRO A 31 -5.59 4.49 15.76
C PRO A 31 -6.75 5.46 16.03
N PHE A 32 -6.41 6.66 16.51
CA PHE A 32 -7.40 7.69 16.79
C PHE A 32 -7.54 8.61 15.58
N GLU A 33 -8.77 8.79 15.10
CA GLU A 33 -9.05 9.69 13.98
C GLU A 33 -8.98 11.14 14.47
N GLU A 34 -8.09 11.94 13.87
CA GLU A 34 -7.91 13.36 14.21
C GLU A 34 -9.21 14.18 14.06
N THR A 35 -10.12 13.74 13.19
CA THR A 35 -11.45 14.33 13.02
C THR A 35 -12.30 14.31 14.29
N LYS A 36 -12.01 13.41 15.25
CA LYS A 36 -12.73 13.25 16.51
C LYS A 36 -12.11 14.02 17.68
N ILE A 37 -10.99 14.72 17.47
CA ILE A 37 -10.33 15.55 18.50
C ILE A 37 -11.30 16.56 19.15
N PRO A 38 -12.11 17.36 18.41
CA PRO A 38 -13.02 18.31 19.05
C PRO A 38 -14.13 17.62 19.84
N GLU A 39 -14.74 16.57 19.29
CA GLU A 39 -15.80 15.80 19.98
C GLU A 39 -15.28 15.14 21.26
N PHE A 40 -14.06 14.60 21.21
CA PHE A 40 -13.41 13.96 22.35
C PHE A 40 -12.99 14.99 23.41
N THR A 41 -12.53 16.17 22.99
CA THR A 41 -12.27 17.30 23.90
C THR A 41 -13.54 17.70 24.64
N GLN A 42 -14.66 17.82 23.92
CA GLN A 42 -15.93 18.19 24.52
C GLN A 42 -16.52 17.09 25.41
N LEU A 43 -16.30 15.82 25.05
CA LEU A 43 -16.61 14.66 25.89
C LEU A 43 -15.82 14.69 27.20
N ILE A 44 -14.53 15.01 27.16
CA ILE A 44 -13.69 15.15 28.36
C ILE A 44 -14.20 16.31 29.22
N ILE A 45 -14.46 17.48 28.63
CA ILE A 45 -14.98 18.64 29.36
C ILE A 45 -16.30 18.31 30.07
N THR A 46 -17.21 17.62 29.37
CA THR A 46 -18.52 17.21 29.91
C THR A 46 -18.38 16.14 30.99
N SER A 47 -17.46 15.18 30.82
CA SER A 47 -17.30 14.06 31.75
C SER A 47 -16.64 14.46 33.06
N PHE A 48 -15.80 15.49 33.04
CA PHE A 48 -15.03 15.95 34.20
C PHE A 48 -15.49 17.32 34.74
N ASP A 49 -16.61 17.86 34.23
CA ASP A 49 -17.19 19.15 34.61
C ASP A 49 -16.15 20.30 34.61
N LEU A 50 -15.32 20.32 33.57
CA LEU A 50 -14.22 21.27 33.42
C LEU A 50 -14.74 22.62 32.89
N PRO A 51 -14.13 23.76 33.28
CA PRO A 51 -14.44 25.03 32.67
C PRO A 51 -14.09 25.06 31.17
N ILE A 52 -14.97 25.65 30.36
CA ILE A 52 -14.79 25.86 28.90
C ILE A 52 -13.47 26.58 28.56
N ILE A 53 -12.92 27.37 29.50
CA ILE A 53 -11.65 28.09 29.32
C ILE A 53 -10.47 27.14 29.01
N VAL A 54 -10.58 25.86 29.39
CA VAL A 54 -9.51 24.87 29.23
C VAL A 54 -9.63 24.09 27.90
N GLU A 55 -10.68 24.35 27.12
CA GLU A 55 -10.97 23.64 25.87
C GLU A 55 -9.81 23.72 24.87
N ASP A 56 -9.29 24.93 24.62
CA ASP A 56 -8.19 25.14 23.68
C ASP A 56 -6.90 24.42 24.11
N ASP A 57 -6.62 24.37 25.42
CA ASP A 57 -5.44 23.71 25.97
C ASP A 57 -5.56 22.18 25.90
N ILE A 58 -6.76 21.65 26.15
CA ILE A 58 -7.04 20.21 26.01
C ILE A 58 -6.98 19.80 24.55
N ALA A 59 -7.58 20.57 23.65
CA ALA A 59 -7.58 20.28 22.22
C ALA A 59 -6.14 20.23 21.66
N LYS A 60 -5.28 21.18 22.04
CA LYS A 60 -3.86 21.18 21.65
C LYS A 60 -3.11 19.98 22.19
N LYS A 61 -3.19 19.71 23.50
CA LYS A 61 -2.49 18.57 24.13
C LYS A 61 -2.99 17.23 23.59
N LEU A 62 -4.29 17.12 23.32
CA LEU A 62 -4.89 15.93 22.73
C LEU A 62 -4.39 15.73 21.30
N SER A 63 -4.35 16.79 20.48
CA SER A 63 -3.82 16.73 19.11
C SER A 63 -2.36 16.29 19.10
N GLU A 64 -1.50 16.90 19.92
CA GLU A 64 -0.07 16.55 20.01
C GLU A 64 0.13 15.10 20.46
N PHE A 65 -0.67 14.63 21.42
CA PHE A 65 -0.61 13.25 21.89
C PHE A 65 -1.08 12.26 20.83
N VAL A 66 -2.21 12.54 20.17
CA VAL A 66 -2.76 11.71 19.10
C VAL A 66 -1.75 11.60 17.99
N GLU A 67 -1.17 12.69 17.52
CA GLU A 67 -0.16 12.68 16.46
C GLU A 67 1.04 11.79 16.85
N LYS A 68 1.60 11.99 18.04
CA LYS A 68 2.76 11.24 18.51
C LYS A 68 2.49 9.75 18.70
N GLU A 69 1.40 9.40 19.36
CA GLU A 69 1.07 8.00 19.64
C GLU A 69 0.58 7.27 18.40
N ASN A 70 -0.12 7.96 17.49
CA ASN A 70 -0.54 7.37 16.22
C ASN A 70 0.67 7.11 15.31
N LEU A 71 1.64 8.03 15.26
CA LEU A 71 2.93 7.79 14.58
C LEU A 71 3.67 6.59 15.19
N ASN A 72 3.78 6.51 16.52
CA ASN A 72 4.43 5.39 17.20
C ASN A 72 3.71 4.04 16.93
N TYR A 73 2.38 4.05 16.93
CA TYR A 73 1.57 2.89 16.59
C TYR A 73 1.80 2.44 15.14
N LEU A 74 1.86 3.38 14.19
CA LEU A 74 2.19 3.08 12.81
C LEU A 74 3.60 2.51 12.68
N THR A 75 4.62 3.13 13.28
CA THR A 75 6.00 2.61 13.28
C THR A 75 6.05 1.17 13.78
N LYS A 76 5.27 0.83 14.81
CA LYS A 76 5.19 -0.53 15.37
C LYS A 76 4.47 -1.53 14.45
N ILE A 77 3.40 -1.13 13.76
CA ILE A 77 2.71 -1.99 12.78
C ILE A 77 3.64 -2.28 11.60
N TRP A 78 4.23 -1.23 11.05
CA TRP A 78 5.00 -1.29 9.82
C TRP A 78 6.44 -1.75 10.03
N LYS A 79 6.85 -2.01 11.29
CA LYS A 79 8.23 -2.37 11.68
C LYS A 79 9.26 -1.48 10.99
N ILE A 80 8.95 -0.18 10.92
CA ILE A 80 9.83 0.80 10.28
C ILE A 80 11.01 0.95 11.23
N ASP A 81 12.12 0.29 10.89
CA ASP A 81 13.39 0.52 11.57
C ASP A 81 13.92 1.87 11.08
N GLU A 82 13.96 2.85 11.98
CA GLU A 82 14.44 4.21 11.67
C GLU A 82 15.92 4.18 11.21
N ASP A 83 16.67 3.18 11.69
CA ASP A 83 18.09 2.97 11.37
C ASP A 83 18.31 2.26 10.02
N ASN A 84 17.24 1.76 9.36
CA ASN A 84 17.37 0.95 8.14
C ASN A 84 16.40 1.34 7.03
N VAL A 85 16.50 2.61 6.63
CA VAL A 85 15.72 3.22 5.54
C VAL A 85 15.78 2.39 4.25
N ASP A 86 16.93 1.81 3.90
CA ASP A 86 17.10 0.97 2.70
C ASP A 86 16.23 -0.29 2.72
N GLN A 87 16.03 -0.92 3.88
CA GLN A 87 15.15 -2.08 3.99
C GLN A 87 13.68 -1.66 3.89
N ASN A 88 13.32 -0.54 4.50
CA ASN A 88 11.96 -0.01 4.41
C ASN A 88 11.59 0.30 2.95
N ILE A 89 12.50 0.92 2.18
CA ILE A 89 12.30 1.18 0.75
C ILE A 89 12.08 -0.12 -0.02
N LYS A 90 12.86 -1.18 0.25
CA LYS A 90 12.70 -2.48 -0.43
C LYS A 90 11.36 -3.15 -0.11
N VAL A 91 10.90 -3.10 1.14
CA VAL A 91 9.59 -3.65 1.52
C VAL A 91 8.47 -2.89 0.83
N TRP A 92 8.59 -1.56 0.74
CA TRP A 92 7.63 -0.72 0.05
C TRP A 92 7.63 -0.94 -1.47
N GLU A 93 8.80 -1.02 -2.09
CA GLU A 93 8.95 -1.34 -3.52
C GLU A 93 8.34 -2.70 -3.85
N GLN A 94 8.58 -3.71 -3.00
CA GLN A 94 8.00 -5.02 -3.19
C GLN A 94 6.47 -5.00 -3.05
N SER A 95 5.95 -4.35 -2.00
CA SER A 95 4.49 -4.25 -1.78
C SER A 95 3.80 -3.49 -2.91
N PHE A 96 4.42 -2.39 -3.36
CA PHE A 96 3.92 -1.59 -4.49
C PHE A 96 3.95 -2.39 -5.80
N ARG A 97 5.02 -3.14 -6.05
CA ARG A 97 5.12 -3.99 -7.23
C ARG A 97 4.07 -5.09 -7.21
N ASP A 98 3.87 -5.75 -6.07
CA ASP A 98 2.89 -6.82 -5.93
C ASP A 98 1.46 -6.30 -6.14
N GLU A 99 1.13 -5.13 -5.58
CA GLU A 99 -0.17 -4.48 -5.78
C GLU A 99 -0.35 -4.03 -7.24
N THR A 100 0.66 -3.40 -7.83
CA THR A 100 0.60 -2.93 -9.22
C THR A 100 0.46 -4.11 -10.19
N LEU A 101 1.17 -5.22 -9.97
CA LEU A 101 1.05 -6.42 -10.79
C LEU A 101 -0.32 -7.10 -10.62
N GLN A 102 -0.95 -6.96 -9.46
CA GLN A 102 -2.29 -7.50 -9.21
C GLN A 102 -3.36 -6.76 -10.01
N TYR A 103 -3.25 -5.44 -10.15
CA TYR A 103 -4.27 -4.60 -10.79
C TYR A 103 -3.95 -4.17 -12.22
N ASN A 104 -2.68 -4.19 -12.60
CA ASN A 104 -2.21 -3.90 -13.95
C ASN A 104 -1.21 -4.98 -14.38
N PRO A 105 -1.69 -6.17 -14.80
CA PRO A 105 -0.80 -7.17 -15.35
C PRO A 105 -0.04 -6.56 -16.53
N PRO A 106 1.27 -6.86 -16.68
CA PRO A 106 2.05 -6.34 -17.79
C PRO A 106 1.36 -6.70 -19.11
N GLU A 107 1.32 -5.75 -20.05
CA GLU A 107 0.80 -6.00 -21.39
C GLU A 107 1.46 -7.27 -21.93
N VAL A 108 0.66 -8.32 -22.09
CA VAL A 108 1.12 -9.54 -22.74
C VAL A 108 1.53 -9.12 -24.14
N VAL A 109 2.77 -9.43 -24.52
CA VAL A 109 3.29 -9.24 -25.88
C VAL A 109 2.19 -9.66 -26.84
N GLY A 110 1.68 -8.71 -27.62
CA GLY A 110 0.52 -8.95 -28.45
C GLY A 110 0.80 -10.10 -29.42
N ASP A 111 -0.24 -10.87 -29.76
CA ASP A 111 -0.12 -11.98 -30.72
C ASP A 111 0.55 -11.54 -32.05
N ASP A 112 0.40 -10.26 -32.40
CA ASP A 112 1.03 -9.63 -33.56
C ASP A 112 2.57 -9.59 -33.46
N GLU A 113 3.14 -9.30 -32.28
CA GLU A 113 4.59 -9.30 -32.07
C GLU A 113 5.16 -10.72 -32.07
N VAL A 114 4.45 -11.67 -31.45
CA VAL A 114 4.83 -13.09 -31.47
C VAL A 114 4.79 -13.64 -32.90
N PHE A 115 3.77 -13.27 -33.67
CA PHE A 115 3.65 -13.65 -35.08
C PHE A 115 4.77 -13.04 -35.92
N ALA A 116 5.09 -11.76 -35.73
CA ALA A 116 6.15 -11.08 -36.46
C ALA A 116 7.52 -11.75 -36.24
N GLU A 117 7.83 -12.12 -35.00
CA GLU A 117 9.09 -12.78 -34.64
C GLU A 117 9.18 -14.20 -35.23
N ALA A 118 8.10 -14.98 -35.15
CA ALA A 118 8.03 -16.32 -35.73
C ALA A 118 8.14 -16.26 -37.26
N TYR A 119 7.49 -15.29 -37.91
CA TYR A 119 7.56 -15.09 -39.35
C TYR A 119 8.96 -14.66 -39.80
N HIS A 120 9.59 -13.71 -39.11
CA HIS A 120 10.96 -13.27 -39.39
C HIS A 120 11.94 -14.45 -39.29
N SER A 121 11.82 -15.26 -38.23
CA SER A 121 12.61 -16.48 -38.02
C SER A 121 12.41 -17.50 -39.15
N LEU A 122 11.19 -17.61 -39.69
CA LEU A 122 10.88 -18.54 -40.78
C LEU A 122 11.43 -18.05 -42.13
N VAL A 123 11.34 -16.75 -42.41
CA VAL A 123 11.85 -16.15 -43.65
C VAL A 123 13.37 -16.20 -43.71
N HIS A 124 14.04 -16.00 -42.58
CA HIS A 124 15.49 -16.13 -42.47
C HIS A 124 15.96 -17.57 -42.19
N SER A 125 15.04 -18.53 -42.12
CA SER A 125 15.40 -19.92 -41.92
C SER A 125 16.12 -20.49 -43.15
N PRO A 126 17.30 -21.12 -42.99
CA PRO A 126 18.00 -21.78 -44.08
C PRO A 126 17.21 -22.96 -44.70
N MET A 127 16.11 -23.40 -44.05
CA MET A 127 15.22 -24.46 -44.52
C MET A 127 14.16 -23.98 -45.53
N LEU A 128 13.94 -22.68 -45.67
CA LEU A 128 12.93 -22.13 -46.59
C LEU A 128 13.27 -22.44 -48.05
N GLY A 129 14.55 -22.30 -48.43
CA GLY A 129 15.01 -22.58 -49.79
C GLY A 129 14.86 -24.06 -50.17
N THR A 130 15.02 -24.99 -49.21
CA THR A 130 14.79 -26.42 -49.45
C THR A 130 13.30 -26.76 -49.50
N LEU A 131 12.46 -26.11 -48.70
CA LEU A 131 11.01 -26.27 -48.76
C LEU A 131 10.44 -25.79 -50.10
N LEU A 132 10.80 -24.59 -50.55
CA LEU A 132 10.38 -24.03 -51.85
C LEU A 132 10.80 -24.91 -53.03
N ARG A 133 12.01 -25.48 -52.97
CA ARG A 133 12.47 -26.43 -54.00
C ARG A 133 11.64 -27.71 -54.01
N LYS A 134 11.27 -28.24 -52.84
CA LYS A 134 10.39 -29.41 -52.74
C LYS A 134 8.98 -29.10 -53.24
N GLU A 135 8.43 -27.95 -52.89
CA GLU A 135 7.10 -27.52 -53.35
C GLU A 135 7.06 -27.37 -54.87
N SER A 136 8.06 -26.69 -55.45
CA SER A 136 8.19 -26.54 -56.90
C SER A 136 8.28 -27.88 -57.62
N ALA A 137 9.05 -28.83 -57.07
CA ALA A 137 9.17 -30.17 -57.62
C ALA A 137 7.86 -30.98 -57.50
N LEU A 138 7.14 -30.87 -56.39
CA LEU A 138 5.83 -31.51 -56.23
C LEU A 138 4.82 -30.95 -57.23
N ASN A 139 4.78 -29.61 -57.36
CA ASN A 139 3.89 -28.94 -58.30
C ASN A 139 4.20 -29.28 -59.76
N SER A 140 5.47 -29.42 -60.15
CA SER A 140 5.82 -29.88 -61.50
C SER A 140 5.38 -31.33 -61.72
N THR A 141 5.60 -32.21 -60.73
CA THR A 141 5.21 -33.62 -60.82
C THR A 141 3.69 -33.79 -60.92
N ILE A 142 2.93 -33.03 -60.14
CA ILE A 142 1.45 -33.03 -60.20
C ILE A 142 0.97 -32.52 -61.57
N ARG A 143 1.58 -31.45 -62.11
CA ARG A 143 1.25 -30.94 -63.45
C ARG A 143 1.56 -31.93 -64.56
N GLU A 144 2.63 -32.71 -64.42
CA GLU A 144 2.98 -33.78 -65.36
C GLU A 144 2.04 -34.99 -65.27
N MET A 145 1.57 -35.34 -64.07
CA MET A 145 0.57 -36.42 -63.88
C MET A 145 -0.83 -36.04 -64.37
N HIS A 146 -1.16 -34.74 -64.45
CA HIS A 146 -2.45 -34.23 -64.92
C HIS A 146 -2.47 -33.79 -66.39
N ARG A 147 -1.43 -34.14 -67.17
CA ARG A 147 -1.34 -33.90 -68.61
C ARG A 147 -1.48 -35.19 -69.40
#